data_AF-A0A9E4HPH6-F1
#
_entry.id   AF-A0A9E4HPH6-F1
#
_cell.length_a   1.000
_cell.length_b   1.000
_cell.length_c   1.000
_cell.angle_alpha   90.00
_cell.angle_beta   90.00
_cell.angle_gamma   90.00
#
_symmetry.space_group_name_H-M   'P 1'
#
loop_
_entity.id
_entity.type
_entity.pdbx_description
1 polymer ?
#
loop_
_entity_poly.entity_id
_entity_poly.type
_entity_poly.pdbx_seq_one_letter_code
_entity_poly.pdbx_strand_id
1 'polypeptide(L)'
;MRNAVLGVAGLAVVAAVALVPGVALAQDAAPTFHKDIEPIFQRSCQVCHRPDNMAPMSLMNYQETRPWARSIKNKVVAREMPPWHVDKNVGIQDFKQDRSLSNAEIELVAAWVDAGAPRGNPADAPPPMEQPDFGAWEVEPDVIVTSPPHTVPAEAGDWWGDYIVDSGITEDSYIKSIQTRAGDLRVVHHALTYAVTDPEAPPDDSSNDFFLNEYAVGKNADKYPEGTGKLFEADARVRFSFHYHSIGEEVVDRTELGMVLYPEGEQPEKILYSRQLGQAGELDIPAGQVTRHDGYATMYLPGKLSASGSAWS
;
A
#
# COMPACT_ATOMS: atom_id res chain seq x y z
N MET A 1 -28.14 44.28 -96.20
CA MET A 1 -27.04 43.32 -95.97
C MET A 1 -27.22 42.77 -94.57
N ARG A 2 -27.24 41.43 -94.48
CA ARG A 2 -27.51 40.62 -93.29
C ARG A 2 -26.54 40.97 -92.15
N ASN A 3 -27.00 40.96 -90.90
CA ASN A 3 -26.36 40.16 -89.84
C ASN A 3 -27.29 39.99 -88.65
N ALA A 4 -27.26 38.76 -88.14
CA ALA A 4 -28.27 38.12 -87.31
C ALA A 4 -27.96 38.23 -85.81
N VAL A 5 -29.07 38.21 -85.06
CA VAL A 5 -29.31 37.79 -83.68
C VAL A 5 -28.24 36.90 -83.04
N LEU A 6 -27.86 37.19 -81.78
CA LEU A 6 -27.84 36.23 -80.66
C LEU A 6 -27.53 36.96 -79.34
N GLY A 7 -28.48 36.88 -78.41
CA GLY A 7 -28.36 37.44 -77.07
C GLY A 7 -27.58 36.53 -76.13
N VAL A 8 -26.95 37.15 -75.13
CA VAL A 8 -26.49 36.47 -73.91
C VAL A 8 -26.78 37.40 -72.74
N ALA A 9 -27.73 37.01 -71.89
CA ALA A 9 -27.97 37.61 -70.59
C ALA A 9 -26.89 37.10 -69.63
N GLY A 10 -25.95 37.96 -69.24
CA GLY A 10 -24.96 37.67 -68.21
C GLY A 10 -25.53 37.94 -66.83
N LEU A 11 -25.91 36.88 -66.11
CA LEU A 11 -26.31 36.94 -64.70
C LEU A 11 -25.05 37.19 -63.85
N ALA A 12 -24.99 38.33 -63.16
CA ALA A 12 -23.95 38.62 -62.19
C ALA A 12 -24.14 37.75 -60.94
N VAL A 13 -23.27 36.76 -60.72
CA VAL A 13 -23.19 36.01 -59.47
C VAL A 13 -22.12 36.67 -58.60
N VAL A 14 -22.55 37.53 -57.68
CA VAL A 14 -21.72 38.01 -56.58
C VAL A 14 -21.60 36.85 -55.59
N ALA A 15 -20.46 36.15 -55.59
CA ALA A 15 -20.15 35.15 -54.59
C ALA A 15 -19.83 35.86 -53.25
N ALA A 16 -20.84 35.98 -52.39
CA ALA A 16 -20.63 36.36 -50.99
C ALA A 16 -19.93 35.20 -50.27
N VAL A 17 -18.62 35.32 -50.08
CA VAL A 17 -17.86 34.45 -49.18
C VAL A 17 -18.31 34.78 -47.75
N ALA A 18 -19.25 34.00 -47.22
CA ALA A 18 -19.59 34.05 -45.82
C ALA A 18 -18.38 33.53 -45.02
N LEU A 19 -17.65 34.43 -44.36
CA LEU A 19 -16.76 34.06 -43.27
C LEU A 19 -17.65 33.48 -42.16
N VAL A 20 -17.74 32.16 -42.10
CA VAL A 20 -18.23 31.47 -40.91
C VAL A 20 -17.12 31.63 -39.87
N PRO A 21 -17.35 32.34 -38.74
CA PRO A 21 -16.40 32.32 -37.65
C PRO A 21 -16.29 30.88 -37.17
N GLY A 22 -15.11 30.28 -37.33
CA GLY A 22 -14.81 28.99 -36.77
C GLY A 22 -15.05 29.08 -35.27
N VAL A 23 -16.02 28.32 -34.78
CA VAL A 23 -16.21 28.13 -33.34
C VAL A 23 -14.94 27.43 -32.88
N ALA A 24 -14.02 28.18 -32.27
CA ALA A 24 -12.91 27.60 -31.54
C ALA A 24 -13.56 26.81 -30.41
N LEU A 25 -13.68 25.49 -30.59
CA LEU A 25 -13.88 24.59 -29.48
C LEU A 25 -12.71 24.88 -28.56
N ALA A 26 -12.98 25.45 -27.39
CA ALA A 26 -12.01 25.50 -26.32
C ALA A 26 -11.62 24.04 -26.09
N GLN A 27 -10.44 23.67 -26.60
CA GLN A 27 -9.85 22.40 -26.27
C GLN A 27 -9.63 22.51 -24.77
N ASP A 28 -10.35 21.71 -23.97
CA ASP A 28 -10.14 21.67 -22.53
C ASP A 28 -8.63 21.58 -22.32
N ALA A 29 -8.09 22.53 -21.55
CA ALA A 29 -6.66 22.63 -21.36
C ALA A 29 -6.15 21.27 -20.88
N ALA A 30 -5.14 20.72 -21.58
CA ALA A 30 -4.62 19.40 -21.25
C ALA A 30 -4.24 19.36 -19.76
N PRO A 31 -4.52 18.26 -19.05
CA PRO A 31 -4.12 18.12 -17.65
C PRO A 31 -2.63 18.39 -17.49
N THR A 32 -2.22 18.96 -16.38
CA THR A 32 -0.82 19.33 -16.10
C THR A 32 -0.32 18.66 -14.82
N PHE A 33 1.00 18.50 -14.72
CA PHE A 33 1.61 17.82 -13.58
C PHE A 33 1.23 18.49 -12.26
N HIS A 34 1.57 19.77 -12.08
CA HIS A 34 1.40 20.46 -10.80
C HIS A 34 -0.07 20.57 -10.36
N LYS A 35 -0.98 20.87 -11.30
CA LYS A 35 -2.39 21.09 -10.95
C LYS A 35 -3.18 19.79 -10.77
N ASP A 36 -2.98 18.82 -11.67
CA ASP A 36 -3.93 17.71 -11.84
C ASP A 36 -3.34 16.36 -11.41
N ILE A 37 -2.02 16.16 -11.56
CA ILE A 37 -1.36 14.86 -11.33
C ILE A 37 -0.64 14.80 -9.99
N GLU A 38 0.01 15.87 -9.58
CA GLU A 38 0.74 15.95 -8.32
C GLU A 38 -0.15 15.63 -7.11
N PRO A 39 -1.41 16.12 -6.99
CA PRO A 39 -2.29 15.72 -5.89
C PRO A 39 -2.55 14.20 -5.83
N ILE A 40 -2.70 13.55 -6.99
CA ILE A 40 -2.88 12.10 -7.09
C ILE A 40 -1.60 11.40 -6.64
N PHE A 41 -0.44 11.88 -7.10
CA PHE A 41 0.84 11.25 -6.84
C PHE A 41 1.25 11.39 -5.38
N GLN A 42 1.07 12.56 -4.77
CA GLN A 42 1.35 12.77 -3.35
C GLN A 42 0.57 11.77 -2.48
N ARG A 43 -0.72 11.54 -2.79
CA ARG A 43 -1.60 10.64 -2.03
C ARG A 43 -1.33 9.16 -2.30
N SER A 44 -1.16 8.77 -3.56
CA SER A 44 -1.22 7.36 -3.98
C SER A 44 0.12 6.77 -4.42
N CYS A 45 1.15 7.59 -4.68
CA CYS A 45 2.40 7.11 -5.26
C CYS A 45 3.64 7.47 -4.42
N GLN A 46 3.73 8.70 -3.90
CA GLN A 46 4.95 9.23 -3.29
C GLN A 46 5.36 8.55 -1.99
N VAL A 47 4.41 7.92 -1.27
CA VAL A 47 4.75 7.14 -0.07
C VAL A 47 5.73 6.02 -0.38
N CYS A 48 5.61 5.40 -1.56
CA CYS A 48 6.51 4.34 -2.02
C CYS A 48 7.59 4.88 -2.96
N HIS A 49 7.24 5.85 -3.82
CA HIS A 49 8.09 6.46 -4.83
C HIS A 49 8.81 7.72 -4.34
N ARG A 50 9.61 7.55 -3.29
CA ARG A 50 10.55 8.57 -2.79
C ARG A 50 11.97 8.01 -2.82
N PRO A 51 12.99 8.87 -2.75
CA PRO A 51 14.39 8.42 -2.70
C PRO A 51 14.61 7.40 -1.59
N ASP A 52 15.50 6.43 -1.86
CA ASP A 52 15.94 5.39 -0.91
C ASP A 52 14.79 4.59 -0.26
N ASN A 53 13.72 4.37 -1.02
CA ASN A 53 12.53 3.66 -0.57
C ASN A 53 12.20 2.46 -1.51
N MET A 54 11.12 1.76 -1.24
CA MET A 54 10.74 0.49 -1.87
C MET A 54 10.58 0.53 -3.39
N ALA A 55 10.26 1.68 -3.97
CA ALA A 55 10.13 1.79 -5.42
C ALA A 55 11.48 2.14 -6.07
N PRO A 56 11.79 1.59 -7.25
CA PRO A 56 13.11 1.77 -7.89
C PRO A 56 13.32 3.16 -8.49
N MET A 57 12.35 4.06 -8.34
CA MET A 57 12.41 5.43 -8.85
C MET A 57 11.58 6.38 -7.97
N SER A 58 12.09 7.61 -7.84
CA SER A 58 11.37 8.71 -7.18
C SER A 58 10.33 9.32 -8.12
N LEU A 59 9.19 9.72 -7.56
CA LEU A 59 8.12 10.50 -8.20
C LEU A 59 7.79 11.77 -7.39
N MET A 60 8.76 12.27 -6.62
CA MET A 60 8.58 13.39 -5.69
C MET A 60 8.44 14.73 -6.42
N ASN A 61 8.98 14.85 -7.64
CA ASN A 61 8.85 16.07 -8.45
C ASN A 61 8.69 15.76 -9.95
N TYR A 62 8.39 16.80 -10.74
CA TYR A 62 8.16 16.68 -12.18
C TYR A 62 9.38 16.11 -12.91
N GLN A 63 10.60 16.55 -12.57
CA GLN A 63 11.83 16.16 -13.25
C GLN A 63 12.12 14.67 -13.07
N GLU A 64 11.87 14.15 -11.86
CA GLU A 64 11.99 12.73 -11.54
C GLU A 64 10.86 11.90 -12.16
N THR A 65 9.66 12.45 -12.21
CA THR A 65 8.47 11.76 -12.73
C THR A 65 8.46 11.65 -14.25
N ARG A 66 8.82 12.72 -14.95
CA ARG A 66 8.63 12.87 -16.40
C ARG A 66 9.25 11.73 -17.25
N PRO A 67 10.47 11.22 -16.94
CA PRO A 67 11.06 10.08 -17.65
C PRO A 67 10.20 8.81 -17.60
N TRP A 68 9.43 8.62 -16.53
CA TRP A 68 8.63 7.42 -16.29
C TRP A 68 7.19 7.54 -16.79
N ALA A 69 6.78 8.69 -17.34
CA ALA A 69 5.40 9.00 -17.72
C ALA A 69 4.71 7.87 -18.51
N ARG A 70 5.37 7.31 -19.52
CA ARG A 70 4.82 6.19 -20.32
C ARG A 70 4.64 4.92 -19.51
N SER A 71 5.63 4.56 -18.68
CA SER A 71 5.57 3.40 -17.80
C SER A 71 4.47 3.55 -16.74
N ILE A 72 4.34 4.74 -16.16
CA ILE A 72 3.29 5.07 -15.20
C ILE A 72 1.91 4.85 -15.83
N LYS A 73 1.65 5.42 -17.02
CA LYS A 73 0.38 5.19 -17.73
C LYS A 73 0.10 3.70 -17.91
N ASN A 74 1.08 2.93 -18.39
CA ASN A 74 0.88 1.50 -18.62
C ASN A 74 0.49 0.75 -17.34
N LYS A 75 1.16 1.03 -16.21
CA LYS A 75 0.90 0.39 -14.93
C LYS A 75 -0.43 0.82 -14.31
N VAL A 76 -0.76 2.10 -14.40
CA VAL A 76 -2.00 2.67 -13.84
C VAL A 76 -3.23 2.20 -14.63
N VAL A 77 -3.18 2.20 -15.97
CA VAL A 77 -4.28 1.70 -16.82
C VAL A 77 -4.49 0.20 -16.62
N ALA A 78 -3.41 -0.58 -16.46
CA ALA A 78 -3.50 -2.01 -16.14
C ALA A 78 -3.95 -2.28 -14.69
N ARG A 79 -4.12 -1.24 -13.85
CA ARG A 79 -4.39 -1.34 -12.40
C ARG A 79 -3.37 -2.16 -11.62
N GLU A 80 -2.15 -2.23 -12.14
CA GLU A 80 -1.02 -2.83 -11.43
C GLU A 80 -0.44 -1.86 -10.40
N MET A 81 -0.69 -0.54 -10.57
CA MET A 81 -0.22 0.51 -9.68
C MET A 81 -1.33 1.52 -9.34
N PRO A 82 -1.43 1.97 -8.08
CA PRO A 82 -0.78 1.40 -6.90
C PRO A 82 -1.20 -0.06 -6.67
N PRO A 83 -0.33 -0.91 -6.10
CA PRO A 83 -0.64 -2.32 -5.92
C PRO A 83 -1.79 -2.47 -4.92
N TRP A 84 -2.98 -2.78 -5.42
CA TRP A 84 -4.20 -2.92 -4.62
C TRP A 84 -5.14 -3.94 -5.25
N HIS A 85 -4.91 -5.22 -4.95
CA HIS A 85 -5.59 -6.37 -5.56
C HIS A 85 -6.96 -6.68 -4.91
N VAL A 86 -7.77 -5.64 -4.67
CA VAL A 86 -9.12 -5.78 -4.13
C VAL A 86 -10.13 -5.96 -5.25
N ASP A 87 -11.02 -6.94 -5.10
CA ASP A 87 -12.15 -7.14 -6.01
C ASP A 87 -13.17 -5.99 -5.88
N LYS A 88 -13.39 -5.26 -6.98
CA LYS A 88 -14.29 -4.09 -7.01
C LYS A 88 -15.77 -4.46 -7.29
N ASN A 89 -16.09 -5.74 -7.42
CA ASN A 89 -17.42 -6.23 -7.78
C ASN A 89 -18.11 -7.02 -6.66
N VAL A 90 -17.35 -7.55 -5.70
CA VAL A 90 -17.88 -8.42 -4.65
C VAL A 90 -17.31 -8.06 -3.28
N GLY A 91 -18.14 -8.09 -2.25
CA GLY A 91 -17.72 -7.93 -0.85
C GLY A 91 -17.60 -6.48 -0.39
N ILE A 92 -16.71 -6.21 0.56
CA ILE A 92 -16.46 -4.88 1.11
C ILE A 92 -15.82 -4.00 0.03
N GLN A 93 -16.38 -2.83 -0.22
CA GLN A 93 -15.89 -1.89 -1.24
C GLN A 93 -15.22 -0.65 -0.63
N ASP A 94 -15.57 -0.31 0.61
CA ASP A 94 -14.99 0.83 1.32
C ASP A 94 -13.91 0.34 2.29
N PHE A 95 -12.66 0.64 1.93
CA PHE A 95 -11.50 0.34 2.76
C PHE A 95 -10.99 1.62 3.42
N LYS A 96 -10.62 1.52 4.70
CA LYS A 96 -9.82 2.57 5.32
C LYS A 96 -8.49 2.64 4.59
N GLN A 97 -8.04 3.85 4.27
CA GLN A 97 -6.77 4.10 3.57
C GLN A 97 -6.70 3.45 2.17
N ASP A 98 -7.82 3.41 1.41
CA ASP A 98 -7.80 2.97 0.01
C ASP A 98 -6.86 3.85 -0.83
N ARG A 99 -5.77 3.24 -1.31
CA ARG A 99 -4.77 3.89 -2.18
C ARG A 99 -5.11 3.80 -3.65
N SER A 100 -6.12 3.01 -4.03
CA SER A 100 -6.46 2.74 -5.41
C SER A 100 -6.87 4.01 -6.15
N LEU A 101 -6.65 4.01 -7.46
CA LEU A 101 -7.07 5.10 -8.31
C LEU A 101 -8.49 4.86 -8.82
N SER A 102 -9.30 5.92 -8.75
CA SER A 102 -10.60 5.97 -9.41
C SER A 102 -10.44 5.95 -10.94
N ASN A 103 -11.51 5.61 -11.66
CA ASN A 103 -11.48 5.63 -13.13
C ASN A 103 -11.12 7.02 -13.68
N ALA A 104 -11.66 8.07 -13.08
CA ALA A 104 -11.38 9.44 -13.47
C ALA A 104 -9.90 9.80 -13.27
N GLU A 105 -9.28 9.37 -12.17
CA GLU A 105 -7.86 9.60 -11.93
C GLU A 105 -6.97 8.82 -12.91
N ILE A 106 -7.32 7.57 -13.23
CA ILE A 106 -6.62 6.77 -14.24
C ILE A 106 -6.70 7.47 -15.62
N GLU A 107 -7.88 7.94 -16.00
CA GLU A 107 -8.10 8.67 -17.24
C GLU A 107 -7.33 9.99 -17.26
N LEU A 108 -7.28 10.71 -16.14
CA LEU A 108 -6.53 11.96 -16.01
C LEU A 108 -5.02 11.74 -16.18
N VAL A 109 -4.47 10.71 -15.53
CA VAL A 109 -3.06 10.32 -15.70
C VAL A 109 -2.79 9.91 -17.15
N ALA A 110 -3.67 9.11 -17.77
CA ALA A 110 -3.51 8.71 -19.15
C ALA A 110 -3.53 9.91 -20.12
N ALA A 111 -4.49 10.82 -19.95
CA ALA A 111 -4.64 12.03 -20.76
C ALA A 111 -3.44 12.98 -20.60
N TRP A 112 -2.94 13.16 -19.37
CA TRP A 112 -1.70 13.92 -19.12
C TRP A 112 -0.52 13.34 -19.90
N VAL A 113 -0.32 12.02 -19.84
CA VAL A 113 0.78 11.36 -20.55
C VAL A 113 0.62 11.48 -22.07
N ASP A 114 -0.59 11.31 -22.59
CA ASP A 114 -0.90 11.41 -24.02
C ASP A 114 -0.72 12.83 -24.57
N ALA A 115 -0.96 13.85 -23.74
CA ALA A 115 -0.68 15.25 -24.06
C ALA A 115 0.82 15.60 -24.02
N GLY A 116 1.71 14.63 -23.83
CA GLY A 116 3.15 14.86 -23.69
C GLY A 116 3.54 15.31 -22.28
N ALA A 117 2.77 14.91 -21.28
CA ALA A 117 3.00 15.10 -19.85
C ALA A 117 3.46 16.52 -19.50
N PRO A 118 2.65 17.56 -19.81
CA PRO A 118 3.02 18.95 -19.59
C PRO A 118 3.19 19.24 -18.08
N ARG A 119 4.20 20.06 -17.76
CA ARG A 119 4.52 20.42 -16.37
C ARG A 119 3.43 21.27 -15.69
N GLY A 120 2.83 22.20 -16.42
CA GLY A 120 1.96 23.22 -15.83
C GLY A 120 2.72 24.30 -15.05
N ASN A 121 1.98 25.17 -14.37
CA ASN A 121 2.53 26.24 -13.56
C ASN A 121 2.89 25.71 -12.15
N PRO A 122 4.13 25.86 -11.68
CA PRO A 122 4.51 25.48 -10.31
C PRO A 122 3.68 26.15 -9.21
N ALA A 123 3.06 27.30 -9.47
CA ALA A 123 2.18 27.97 -8.50
C ALA A 123 0.85 27.23 -8.28
N ASP A 124 0.48 26.30 -9.17
CA ASP A 124 -0.72 25.48 -9.05
C ASP A 124 -0.46 24.17 -8.28
N ALA A 125 0.79 23.93 -7.85
CA ALA A 125 1.16 22.73 -7.12
C ALA A 125 0.48 22.67 -5.74
N PRO A 126 -0.03 21.50 -5.31
CA PRO A 126 -0.47 21.33 -3.93
C PRO A 126 0.71 21.54 -2.96
N PRO A 127 0.47 21.97 -1.72
CA PRO A 127 1.49 21.94 -0.68
C PRO A 127 2.09 20.53 -0.58
N PRO A 128 3.42 20.39 -0.45
CA PRO A 128 4.04 19.08 -0.27
C PRO A 128 3.46 18.36 0.95
N MET A 129 3.07 17.10 0.78
CA MET A 129 2.65 16.26 1.88
C MET A 129 3.83 16.01 2.83
N GLU A 130 3.65 16.32 4.11
CA GLU A 130 4.58 15.86 5.14
C GLU A 130 4.45 14.34 5.27
N GLN A 131 5.56 13.63 5.06
CA GLN A 131 5.62 12.19 5.20
C GLN A 131 6.68 11.85 6.24
N PRO A 132 6.37 10.98 7.22
CA PRO A 132 7.38 10.51 8.16
C PRO A 132 8.45 9.70 7.40
N ASP A 133 9.64 9.58 7.99
CA ASP A 133 10.70 8.73 7.46
C ASP A 133 10.18 7.30 7.21
N PHE A 134 10.70 6.62 6.19
CA PHE A 134 10.27 5.26 5.90
C PHE A 134 10.69 4.31 7.02
N GLY A 135 9.75 3.50 7.52
CA GLY A 135 9.98 2.66 8.69
C GLY A 135 9.97 3.41 10.03
N ALA A 136 9.61 4.69 10.07
CA ALA A 136 9.42 5.40 11.33
C ALA A 136 8.28 4.82 12.17
N TRP A 137 8.33 5.06 13.47
CA TRP A 137 7.20 4.79 14.37
C TRP A 137 5.99 5.64 13.98
N GLU A 138 4.85 5.01 13.73
CA GLU A 138 3.57 5.73 13.56
C GLU A 138 2.80 5.91 14.86
N VAL A 139 3.21 5.18 15.88
CA VAL A 139 2.70 5.19 17.25
C VAL A 139 3.90 5.25 18.17
N GLU A 140 3.82 6.06 19.23
CA GLU A 140 4.87 6.12 20.25
C GLU A 140 4.73 4.89 21.16
N PRO A 141 5.66 3.91 21.14
CA PRO A 141 5.53 2.70 21.94
C PRO A 141 5.86 2.96 23.41
N ASP A 142 5.10 2.34 24.31
CA ASP A 142 5.40 2.31 25.74
C ASP A 142 6.49 1.26 26.06
N VAL A 143 6.49 0.17 25.29
CA VAL A 143 7.45 -0.93 25.39
C VAL A 143 8.04 -1.23 24.02
N ILE A 144 9.36 -1.36 23.96
CA ILE A 144 10.09 -1.81 22.78
C ILE A 144 10.83 -3.10 23.13
N VAL A 145 10.54 -4.18 22.41
CA VAL A 145 11.29 -5.44 22.47
C VAL A 145 12.16 -5.52 21.23
N THR A 146 13.45 -5.75 21.38
CA THR A 146 14.41 -5.74 20.27
C THR A 146 14.98 -7.12 20.01
N SER A 147 15.02 -7.55 18.75
CA SER A 147 15.66 -8.81 18.38
C SER A 147 17.16 -8.79 18.68
N PRO A 148 17.80 -9.97 18.81
CA PRO A 148 19.24 -10.08 18.65
C PRO A 148 19.66 -9.58 17.25
N PRO A 149 20.89 -9.07 17.10
CA PRO A 149 21.39 -8.70 15.77
C PRO A 149 21.54 -9.95 14.89
N HIS A 150 21.17 -9.82 13.62
CA HIS A 150 21.36 -10.87 12.62
C HIS A 150 22.16 -10.32 11.43
N THR A 151 23.25 -10.99 11.06
CA THR A 151 24.03 -10.65 9.88
C THR A 151 23.46 -11.37 8.67
N VAL A 152 22.84 -10.63 7.76
CA VAL A 152 22.44 -11.13 6.44
C VAL A 152 23.67 -11.08 5.52
N PRO A 153 24.14 -12.22 4.99
CA PRO A 153 25.28 -12.24 4.08
C PRO A 153 24.94 -11.54 2.76
N ALA A 154 25.97 -11.05 2.07
CA ALA A 154 25.80 -10.40 0.76
C ALA A 154 25.13 -11.31 -0.28
N GLU A 155 25.49 -12.60 -0.28
CA GLU A 155 24.99 -13.59 -1.22
C GLU A 155 24.62 -14.89 -0.48
N ALA A 156 23.32 -15.11 -0.30
CA ALA A 156 22.75 -16.39 0.12
C ALA A 156 21.33 -16.54 -0.44
N GLY A 157 20.80 -17.76 -0.36
CA GLY A 157 19.36 -17.95 -0.49
C GLY A 157 18.60 -17.30 0.66
N ASP A 158 17.29 -17.25 0.54
CA ASP A 158 16.42 -16.78 1.61
C ASP A 158 16.67 -17.55 2.91
N TRP A 159 16.62 -16.83 4.03
CA TRP A 159 16.80 -17.39 5.36
C TRP A 159 15.51 -17.25 6.18
N TRP A 160 15.16 -18.32 6.90
CA TRP A 160 14.08 -18.33 7.86
C TRP A 160 14.60 -18.77 9.22
N GLY A 161 14.16 -18.08 10.26
CA GLY A 161 14.50 -18.47 11.62
C GLY A 161 13.94 -17.55 12.68
N ASP A 162 14.01 -18.05 13.91
CA ASP A 162 13.32 -17.46 15.04
C ASP A 162 14.30 -16.97 16.11
N TYR A 163 13.93 -15.87 16.75
CA TYR A 163 14.54 -15.38 17.98
C TYR A 163 13.46 -15.19 19.03
N ILE A 164 13.66 -15.79 20.21
CA ILE A 164 12.80 -15.58 21.37
C ILE A 164 13.51 -14.64 22.34
N VAL A 165 12.83 -13.56 22.72
CA VAL A 165 13.37 -12.50 23.57
C VAL A 165 12.40 -12.23 24.71
N ASP A 166 12.93 -12.04 25.92
CA ASP A 166 12.10 -11.61 27.05
C ASP A 166 11.48 -10.24 26.76
N SER A 167 10.17 -10.11 27.00
CA SER A 167 9.45 -8.85 26.75
C SER A 167 9.76 -7.77 27.78
N GLY A 168 10.16 -8.17 28.99
CA GLY A 168 10.29 -7.29 30.15
C GLY A 168 8.96 -6.83 30.75
N ILE A 169 7.82 -7.30 30.24
CA ILE A 169 6.49 -7.02 30.78
C ILE A 169 6.19 -8.05 31.87
N THR A 170 6.08 -7.61 33.12
CA THR A 170 5.91 -8.49 34.29
C THR A 170 4.47 -8.54 34.81
N GLU A 171 3.54 -7.86 34.15
CA GLU A 171 2.13 -7.80 34.53
C GLU A 171 1.25 -7.90 33.29
N ASP A 172 0.11 -8.59 33.43
CA ASP A 172 -0.88 -8.72 32.36
C ASP A 172 -1.29 -7.33 31.87
N SER A 173 -1.07 -7.11 30.58
CA SER A 173 -1.29 -5.80 29.94
C SER A 173 -2.10 -5.97 28.67
N TYR A 174 -2.84 -4.94 28.28
CA TYR A 174 -3.58 -4.94 27.02
C TYR A 174 -2.88 -4.02 26.01
N ILE A 175 -2.74 -4.48 24.77
CA ILE A 175 -2.12 -3.74 23.68
C ILE A 175 -3.21 -2.96 22.93
N LYS A 176 -3.04 -1.64 22.78
CA LYS A 176 -3.87 -0.71 21.98
C LYS A 176 -3.44 -0.63 20.53
N SER A 177 -2.13 -0.65 20.30
CA SER A 177 -1.54 -0.67 18.97
C SER A 177 -0.17 -1.30 19.01
N ILE A 178 0.23 -1.86 17.88
CA ILE A 178 1.49 -2.58 17.76
C ILE A 178 2.13 -2.31 16.41
N GLN A 179 3.45 -2.22 16.39
CA GLN A 179 4.21 -2.01 15.16
C GLN A 179 5.53 -2.76 15.27
N THR A 180 5.90 -3.49 14.22
CA THR A 180 7.25 -4.01 14.05
C THR A 180 8.02 -3.08 13.11
N ARG A 181 9.22 -2.69 13.52
CA ARG A 181 10.15 -1.86 12.75
C ARG A 181 11.39 -2.68 12.43
N ALA A 182 11.55 -3.00 11.15
CA ALA A 182 12.76 -3.65 10.66
C ALA A 182 13.98 -2.72 10.83
N GLY A 183 15.12 -3.30 11.21
CA GLY A 183 16.37 -2.54 11.38
C GLY A 183 16.94 -2.09 10.04
N ASP A 184 16.89 -2.95 9.02
CA ASP A 184 17.17 -2.61 7.63
C ASP A 184 16.09 -3.17 6.69
N LEU A 185 15.30 -2.23 6.14
CA LEU A 185 14.12 -2.50 5.31
C LEU A 185 14.47 -3.19 3.98
N ARG A 186 15.75 -3.25 3.60
CA ARG A 186 16.21 -3.84 2.34
C ARG A 186 16.39 -5.35 2.44
N VAL A 187 16.72 -5.87 3.62
CA VAL A 187 16.98 -7.30 3.83
C VAL A 187 15.85 -8.04 4.54
N VAL A 188 15.03 -7.33 5.35
CA VAL A 188 13.86 -7.94 6.02
C VAL A 188 12.69 -8.04 5.04
N HIS A 189 12.46 -9.23 4.49
CA HIS A 189 11.35 -9.49 3.59
C HIS A 189 10.03 -9.63 4.36
N HIS A 190 10.02 -10.46 5.40
CA HIS A 190 8.94 -10.52 6.41
C HIS A 190 9.51 -10.67 7.83
N ALA A 191 8.78 -10.16 8.82
CA ALA A 191 9.02 -10.44 10.23
C ALA A 191 7.69 -10.63 10.95
N LEU A 192 7.43 -11.81 11.48
CA LEU A 192 6.23 -12.10 12.26
C LEU A 192 6.59 -12.11 13.74
N THR A 193 5.69 -11.58 14.57
CA THR A 193 5.86 -11.54 16.02
C THR A 193 4.73 -12.27 16.72
N TYR A 194 5.11 -13.02 17.74
CA TYR A 194 4.21 -13.82 18.55
C TYR A 194 4.52 -13.62 20.03
N ALA A 195 3.49 -13.66 20.87
CA ALA A 195 3.65 -13.83 22.30
C ALA A 195 3.73 -15.32 22.60
N VAL A 196 4.83 -15.73 23.24
CA VAL A 196 5.08 -17.09 23.70
C VAL A 196 4.71 -17.13 25.19
N THR A 197 3.53 -17.66 25.48
CA THR A 197 2.96 -17.72 26.83
C THR A 197 3.42 -18.95 27.60
N ASP A 198 3.82 -20.03 26.90
CA ASP A 198 4.51 -21.16 27.51
C ASP A 198 6.03 -20.91 27.50
N PRO A 199 6.67 -20.61 28.64
CA PRO A 199 8.10 -20.34 28.70
C PRO A 199 8.96 -21.56 28.34
N GLU A 200 8.40 -22.76 28.37
CA GLU A 200 9.08 -24.01 28.03
C GLU A 200 8.86 -24.45 26.58
N ALA A 201 8.02 -23.72 25.80
CA ALA A 201 7.77 -24.03 24.40
C ALA A 201 9.09 -23.93 23.58
N PRO A 202 9.42 -24.98 22.81
CA PRO A 202 10.51 -24.94 21.83
C PRO A 202 10.26 -23.86 20.76
N PRO A 203 11.32 -23.27 20.15
CA PRO A 203 11.14 -22.25 19.11
C PRO A 203 10.31 -22.71 17.90
N ASP A 204 10.42 -23.99 17.53
CA ASP A 204 9.68 -24.62 16.44
C ASP A 204 8.26 -25.06 16.82
N ASP A 205 7.86 -24.94 18.09
CA ASP A 205 6.49 -25.15 18.54
C ASP A 205 5.70 -23.84 18.52
N SER A 206 4.78 -23.74 17.57
CA SER A 206 3.88 -22.58 17.41
C SER A 206 2.44 -22.89 17.82
N SER A 207 2.20 -24.02 18.49
CA SER A 207 0.85 -24.53 18.76
C SER A 207 0.04 -23.63 19.69
N ASN A 208 0.70 -22.92 20.61
CA ASN A 208 0.08 -22.07 21.61
C ASN A 208 0.47 -20.59 21.49
N ASP A 209 1.29 -20.24 20.50
CA ASP A 209 1.77 -18.88 20.31
C ASP A 209 0.64 -17.95 19.87
N PHE A 210 0.58 -16.79 20.51
CA PHE A 210 -0.42 -15.78 20.18
C PHE A 210 0.13 -14.77 19.19
N PHE A 211 -0.45 -14.71 17.98
CA PHE A 211 -0.01 -13.80 16.93
C PHE A 211 -0.20 -12.32 17.31
N LEU A 212 0.90 -11.57 17.32
CA LEU A 212 0.94 -10.16 17.68
C LEU A 212 0.81 -9.29 16.43
N ASN A 213 1.80 -9.34 15.56
CA ASN A 213 1.92 -8.49 14.38
C ASN A 213 2.77 -9.18 13.31
N GLU A 214 2.43 -8.98 12.04
CA GLU A 214 3.30 -9.29 10.89
C GLU A 214 3.81 -7.98 10.33
N TYR A 215 5.08 -7.93 9.96
CA TYR A 215 5.68 -6.89 9.15
C TYR A 215 6.04 -7.45 7.78
N ALA A 216 5.71 -6.64 6.77
CA ALA A 216 6.30 -6.65 5.44
C ALA A 216 6.69 -5.20 5.15
N VAL A 217 7.61 -5.00 4.20
CA VAL A 217 8.00 -3.65 3.77
C VAL A 217 6.75 -2.79 3.51
N GLY A 218 6.72 -1.54 3.97
CA GLY A 218 5.58 -0.65 3.75
C GLY A 218 4.28 -1.02 4.49
N LYS A 219 4.32 -1.92 5.49
CA LYS A 219 3.20 -2.07 6.42
C LYS A 219 3.29 -1.02 7.55
N ASN A 220 2.17 -0.34 7.79
CA ASN A 220 1.98 0.60 8.90
C ASN A 220 1.72 -0.11 10.25
N ALA A 221 1.55 0.68 11.31
CA ALA A 221 1.17 0.16 12.64
C ALA A 221 -0.24 -0.44 12.65
N ASP A 222 -0.41 -1.55 13.36
CA ASP A 222 -1.73 -2.12 13.63
C ASP A 222 -2.38 -1.34 14.79
N LYS A 223 -3.21 -0.34 14.45
CA LYS A 223 -3.99 0.47 15.40
C LYS A 223 -5.36 -0.18 15.64
N TYR A 224 -5.59 -0.70 16.84
CA TYR A 224 -6.85 -1.36 17.14
C TYR A 224 -8.00 -0.35 17.33
N PRO A 225 -9.26 -0.73 17.03
CA PRO A 225 -10.41 0.12 17.31
C PRO A 225 -10.47 0.57 18.78
N GLU A 226 -11.05 1.75 19.01
CA GLU A 226 -11.28 2.27 20.35
C GLU A 226 -12.06 1.26 21.24
N GLY A 227 -11.66 1.16 22.50
CA GLY A 227 -12.23 0.21 23.46
C GLY A 227 -11.85 -1.25 23.20
N THR A 228 -10.93 -1.52 22.28
CA THR A 228 -10.46 -2.89 21.97
C THR A 228 -8.96 -3.04 22.21
N GLY A 229 -8.51 -4.26 22.48
CA GLY A 229 -7.08 -4.54 22.66
C GLY A 229 -6.79 -6.03 22.75
N LYS A 230 -5.53 -6.40 22.50
CA LYS A 230 -5.05 -7.79 22.66
C LYS A 230 -4.43 -7.96 24.05
N LEU A 231 -4.72 -9.06 24.73
CA LEU A 231 -4.01 -9.41 25.98
C LEU A 231 -2.57 -9.79 25.65
N PHE A 232 -1.64 -9.27 26.46
CA PHE A 232 -0.25 -9.71 26.55
C PHE A 232 -0.03 -10.15 27.99
N GLU A 233 0.17 -11.45 28.20
CA GLU A 233 0.32 -12.05 29.52
C GLU A 233 1.64 -11.63 30.18
N ALA A 234 1.64 -11.50 31.50
CA ALA A 234 2.82 -11.28 32.30
C ALA A 234 3.90 -12.32 31.96
N ASP A 235 5.15 -11.87 31.88
CA ASP A 235 6.34 -12.68 31.63
C ASP A 235 6.36 -13.42 30.28
N ALA A 236 5.37 -13.18 29.40
CA ALA A 236 5.38 -13.73 28.05
C ALA A 236 6.59 -13.22 27.26
N ARG A 237 7.20 -14.10 26.47
CA ARG A 237 8.33 -13.75 25.59
C ARG A 237 7.83 -13.35 24.22
N VAL A 238 8.64 -12.63 23.46
CA VAL A 238 8.37 -12.30 22.06
C VAL A 238 9.19 -13.22 21.16
N ARG A 239 8.52 -14.02 20.32
CA ARG A 239 9.17 -14.70 19.20
C ARG A 239 9.12 -13.82 17.97
N PHE A 240 10.28 -13.44 17.46
CA PHE A 240 10.46 -12.87 16.12
C PHE A 240 10.76 -13.99 15.14
N SER A 241 9.91 -14.17 14.13
CA SER A 241 10.10 -15.12 13.03
C SER A 241 10.39 -14.37 11.75
N PHE A 242 11.62 -14.51 11.26
CA PHE A 242 12.11 -13.73 10.14
C PHE A 242 12.10 -14.52 8.83
N HIS A 243 11.94 -13.78 7.75
CA HIS A 243 12.30 -14.15 6.40
C HIS A 243 13.23 -13.06 5.86
N TYR A 244 14.52 -13.37 5.72
CA TYR A 244 15.53 -12.45 5.17
C TYR A 244 15.84 -12.78 3.71
N HIS A 245 16.15 -11.74 2.94
CA HIS A 245 16.63 -11.82 1.57
C HIS A 245 17.97 -11.09 1.42
N SER A 246 18.94 -11.71 0.72
CA SER A 246 20.26 -11.12 0.49
C SER A 246 20.20 -10.09 -0.65
N ILE A 247 20.95 -8.99 -0.54
CA ILE A 247 20.87 -7.86 -1.49
C ILE A 247 22.18 -7.54 -2.23
N GLY A 248 23.17 -8.44 -2.18
CA GLY A 248 24.50 -8.23 -2.79
C GLY A 248 25.48 -7.45 -1.91
N GLU A 249 25.07 -7.07 -0.69
CA GLU A 249 25.94 -6.52 0.35
C GLU A 249 25.58 -7.11 1.72
N GLU A 250 26.57 -7.23 2.60
CA GLU A 250 26.36 -7.72 3.96
C GLU A 250 25.72 -6.61 4.80
N VAL A 251 24.67 -6.96 5.53
CA VAL A 251 23.89 -6.03 6.36
C VAL A 251 23.62 -6.69 7.72
N VAL A 252 23.70 -5.91 8.78
CA VAL A 252 23.28 -6.34 10.11
C VAL A 252 21.89 -5.76 10.39
N ASP A 253 20.89 -6.62 10.50
CA ASP A 253 19.55 -6.24 10.93
C ASP A 253 19.42 -6.31 12.46
N ARG A 254 18.63 -5.40 13.01
CA ARG A 254 18.13 -5.47 14.37
C ARG A 254 16.72 -4.90 14.44
N THR A 255 15.75 -5.77 14.31
CA THR A 255 14.32 -5.44 14.27
C THR A 255 13.75 -5.21 15.68
N GLU A 256 12.78 -4.30 15.78
CA GLU A 256 12.11 -3.91 17.01
C GLU A 256 10.60 -4.13 16.93
N LEU A 257 9.99 -4.58 18.03
CA LEU A 257 8.54 -4.63 18.23
C LEU A 257 8.16 -3.55 19.25
N GLY A 258 7.40 -2.55 18.81
CA GLY A 258 6.82 -1.51 19.65
C GLY A 258 5.37 -1.82 20.00
N MET A 259 5.04 -1.71 21.28
CA MET A 259 3.69 -1.91 21.81
C MET A 259 3.24 -0.68 22.58
N VAL A 260 2.02 -0.21 22.27
CA VAL A 260 1.31 0.80 23.06
C VAL A 260 0.32 0.09 23.95
N LEU A 261 0.38 0.32 25.25
CA LEU A 261 -0.37 -0.41 26.26
C LEU A 261 -1.57 0.41 26.76
N TYR A 262 -2.55 -0.29 27.33
CA TYR A 262 -3.52 0.32 28.23
C TYR A 262 -2.81 0.73 29.54
N PRO A 263 -3.24 1.84 30.18
CA PRO A 263 -2.79 2.17 31.53
C PRO A 263 -2.97 0.99 32.49
N GLU A 264 -2.10 0.92 33.49
CA GLU A 264 -2.15 -0.12 34.52
C GLU A 264 -3.55 -0.19 35.16
N GLY A 265 -4.12 -1.40 35.21
CA GLY A 265 -5.46 -1.66 35.75
C GLY A 265 -6.63 -1.32 34.81
N GLU A 266 -6.39 -0.70 33.65
CA GLU A 266 -7.42 -0.50 32.63
C GLU A 266 -7.52 -1.71 31.70
N GLN A 267 -8.75 -2.05 31.32
CA GLN A 267 -9.03 -3.12 30.37
C GLN A 267 -9.86 -2.58 29.19
N PRO A 268 -9.65 -3.09 27.97
CA PRO A 268 -10.53 -2.77 26.85
C PRO A 268 -11.95 -3.28 27.12
N GLU A 269 -12.95 -2.60 26.56
CA GLU A 269 -14.33 -3.08 26.56
C GLU A 269 -14.47 -4.43 25.86
N LYS A 270 -13.61 -4.71 24.87
CA LYS A 270 -13.58 -5.96 24.11
C LYS A 270 -12.16 -6.44 23.86
N ILE A 271 -11.88 -7.68 24.25
CA ILE A 271 -10.61 -8.34 23.95
C ILE A 271 -10.62 -8.79 22.49
N LEU A 272 -9.54 -8.47 21.77
CA LEU A 272 -9.28 -8.93 20.42
C LEU A 272 -8.50 -10.24 20.46
N TYR A 273 -8.91 -11.18 19.61
CA TYR A 273 -8.15 -12.38 19.32
C TYR A 273 -7.96 -12.50 17.81
N SER A 274 -6.78 -12.96 17.40
CA SER A 274 -6.49 -13.30 16.01
C SER A 274 -6.74 -14.79 15.80
N ARG A 275 -7.39 -15.15 14.69
CA ARG A 275 -7.62 -16.54 14.33
C ARG A 275 -7.38 -16.73 12.85
N GLN A 276 -6.58 -17.73 12.50
CA GLN A 276 -6.45 -18.17 11.12
C GLN A 276 -7.75 -18.87 10.70
N LEU A 277 -8.33 -18.41 9.59
CA LEU A 277 -9.58 -18.95 9.03
C LEU A 277 -9.28 -19.71 7.74
N GLY A 278 -10.14 -20.67 7.40
CA GLY A 278 -10.12 -21.29 6.08
C GLY A 278 -9.01 -22.32 5.84
N GLN A 279 -8.36 -22.86 6.88
CA GLN A 279 -7.52 -24.04 6.72
C GLN A 279 -8.41 -25.24 6.34
N ALA A 280 -8.45 -25.56 5.04
CA ALA A 280 -9.01 -26.82 4.56
C ALA A 280 -8.04 -27.94 4.93
N GLY A 281 -8.55 -29.03 5.52
CA GLY A 281 -7.71 -30.17 5.92
C GLY A 281 -7.04 -30.88 4.74
N GLU A 282 -7.58 -30.75 3.53
CA GLU A 282 -7.00 -31.30 2.31
C GLU A 282 -7.25 -30.33 1.15
N LEU A 283 -6.18 -29.95 0.46
CA LEU A 283 -6.17 -29.07 -0.71
C LEU A 283 -5.72 -29.89 -1.92
N ASP A 284 -6.63 -30.15 -2.86
CA ASP A 284 -6.34 -30.88 -4.11
C ASP A 284 -6.48 -29.93 -5.31
N ILE A 285 -5.34 -29.57 -5.92
CA ILE A 285 -5.28 -28.71 -7.10
C ILE A 285 -4.60 -29.50 -8.23
N PRO A 286 -5.36 -30.30 -9.01
CA PRO A 286 -4.81 -31.04 -10.13
C PRO A 286 -4.16 -30.11 -11.16
N ALA A 287 -3.06 -30.58 -11.75
CA ALA A 287 -2.30 -29.80 -12.73
C ALA A 287 -3.18 -29.29 -13.88
N GLY A 288 -3.14 -27.99 -14.13
CA GLY A 288 -3.87 -27.34 -15.22
C GLY A 288 -5.38 -27.17 -14.99
N GLN A 289 -5.89 -27.42 -13.79
CA GLN A 289 -7.30 -27.24 -13.45
C GLN A 289 -7.52 -26.02 -12.55
N VAL A 290 -8.72 -25.45 -12.66
CA VAL A 290 -9.25 -24.49 -11.69
C VAL A 290 -10.15 -25.28 -10.74
N THR A 291 -9.71 -25.43 -9.50
CA THR A 291 -10.52 -26.03 -8.43
C THR A 291 -10.97 -24.96 -7.46
N ARG A 292 -12.16 -25.17 -6.87
CA ARG A 292 -12.69 -24.33 -5.80
C ARG A 292 -12.62 -25.12 -4.50
N HIS A 293 -12.01 -24.52 -3.50
CA HIS A 293 -11.99 -25.03 -2.13
C HIS A 293 -12.64 -23.99 -1.23
N ASP A 294 -13.59 -24.42 -0.40
CA ASP A 294 -14.26 -23.57 0.56
C ASP A 294 -13.90 -24.04 1.97
N GLY A 295 -13.31 -23.15 2.76
CA GLY A 295 -13.09 -23.34 4.20
C GLY A 295 -14.14 -22.56 4.99
N TYR A 296 -14.74 -23.20 5.99
CA TYR A 296 -15.77 -22.57 6.82
C TYR A 296 -15.28 -22.47 8.27
N ALA A 297 -15.52 -21.32 8.90
CA ALA A 297 -15.26 -21.11 10.31
C ALA A 297 -16.52 -20.55 10.99
N THR A 298 -17.03 -21.28 11.98
CA THR A 298 -18.21 -20.86 12.74
C THR A 298 -17.79 -19.95 13.90
N MET A 299 -18.41 -18.78 13.99
CA MET A 299 -18.33 -17.92 15.18
C MET A 299 -19.46 -18.29 16.15
N TYR A 300 -19.11 -18.68 17.36
CA TYR A 300 -20.08 -19.11 18.38
C TYR A 300 -20.68 -17.94 19.18
N LEU A 301 -20.10 -16.74 19.03
CA LEU A 301 -20.58 -15.50 19.62
C LEU A 301 -20.73 -14.44 18.54
N PRO A 302 -21.67 -13.47 18.69
CA PRO A 302 -21.71 -12.30 17.83
C PRO A 302 -20.39 -11.54 17.89
N GLY A 303 -19.70 -11.45 16.76
CA GLY A 303 -18.42 -10.76 16.63
C GLY A 303 -18.45 -9.78 15.47
N LYS A 304 -17.73 -8.67 15.60
CA LYS A 304 -17.43 -7.79 14.46
C LYS A 304 -16.14 -8.28 13.81
N LEU A 305 -16.22 -8.70 12.56
CA LEU A 305 -15.03 -8.99 11.77
C LEU A 305 -14.40 -7.66 11.33
N SER A 306 -13.16 -7.45 11.71
CA SER A 306 -12.30 -6.42 11.13
C SER A 306 -11.21 -7.10 10.34
N ALA A 307 -11.12 -6.77 9.05
CA ALA A 307 -9.96 -7.11 8.24
C ALA A 307 -9.02 -5.90 8.26
N SER A 308 -7.83 -6.08 8.84
CA SER A 308 -6.67 -5.23 8.54
C SER A 308 -5.86 -5.98 7.48
N GLY A 309 -5.99 -5.58 6.22
CA GLY A 309 -5.15 -6.15 5.18
C GLY A 309 -3.71 -5.72 5.38
N SER A 310 -2.75 -6.65 5.26
CA SER A 310 -1.31 -6.37 5.06
C SER A 310 -1.04 -5.81 3.65
N ALA A 311 -1.98 -5.03 3.12
CA ALA A 311 -1.83 -4.38 1.83
C ALA A 311 -1.15 -3.04 2.06
N TRP A 312 0.18 -3.04 1.88
CA TRP A 312 1.07 -1.90 1.59
C TRP A 312 0.41 -0.55 1.84
N SER A 313 0.42 -0.13 3.10
CA SER A 313 -0.34 1.01 3.60
C SER A 313 0.47 2.29 3.67
#